data_AF-A0A9W9FCT2-F1
#
_entry.id   AF-A0A9W9FCT2-F1
#
_cell.length_a   1.000
_cell.length_b   1.000
_cell.length_c   1.000
_cell.angle_alpha   90.00
_cell.angle_beta   90.00
_cell.angle_gamma   90.00
#
_symmetry.space_group_name_H-M   'P 1'
#
loop_
_entity.id
_entity.type
_entity.pdbx_description
1 polymer ?
#
loop_
_entity_poly.entity_id
_entity_poly.type
_entity_poly.pdbx_seq_one_letter_code
_entity_poly.pdbx_strand_id
1 'polypeptide(L)'
;MGLPPLAMIERSDYAKKFFDASAGTGKWRDSAEIHLTSLEEVECILDCENQVDFLRFMRRMLKWEPNERASAKDLLSDPWLRS
;
A
#
# COMPACT_ATOMS: atom_id res chain seq x y z
N MET A 1 2.29 2.52 -0.94
CA MET A 1 1.84 2.70 0.45
C MET A 1 3.07 3.01 1.27
N GLY A 2 3.16 4.20 1.83
CA GLY A 2 4.30 4.63 2.66
C GLY A 2 4.28 3.94 4.03
N LEU A 3 4.82 4.62 5.04
CA LEU A 3 4.89 4.08 6.40
C LEU A 3 3.51 3.67 6.94
N PRO A 4 3.40 2.55 7.67
CA PRO A 4 2.14 2.11 8.26
C PRO A 4 1.61 3.09 9.33
N PRO A 5 0.28 3.26 9.44
CA PRO A 5 -0.32 4.03 10.53
C PRO A 5 0.06 3.45 11.89
N LEU A 6 0.36 4.31 12.86
CA LEU A 6 0.72 3.89 14.22
C LEU A 6 -0.39 3.06 14.88
N ALA A 7 -1.64 3.49 14.73
CA ALA A 7 -2.82 2.76 15.22
C ALA A 7 -2.86 1.31 14.68
N MET A 8 -2.33 1.08 13.47
CA MET A 8 -2.20 -0.26 12.90
C MET A 8 -1.16 -1.13 13.60
N ILE A 9 -0.03 -0.54 13.93
CA ILE A 9 1.06 -1.25 14.60
C ILE A 9 0.64 -1.56 16.05
N GLU A 10 0.01 -0.61 16.73
CA GLU A 10 -0.37 -0.75 18.14
C GLU A 10 -1.39 -1.86 18.39
N ARG A 11 -2.36 -2.04 17.49
CA ARG A 11 -3.40 -3.08 17.62
C ARG A 11 -2.92 -4.50 17.30
N SER A 12 -1.74 -4.67 16.72
CA SER A 12 -1.26 -5.97 16.24
C SER A 12 0.10 -6.31 16.82
N ASP A 13 0.14 -7.32 17.70
CA ASP A 13 1.40 -7.82 18.27
C ASP A 13 2.31 -8.43 17.21
N TYR A 14 1.74 -8.87 16.09
CA TYR A 14 2.51 -9.31 14.94
C TYR A 14 3.21 -8.13 14.25
N ALA A 15 2.50 -7.01 14.02
CA ALA A 15 3.08 -5.83 13.37
C ALA A 15 4.22 -5.21 14.18
N LYS A 16 4.13 -5.24 15.53
CA LYS A 16 5.18 -4.73 16.44
C LYS A 16 6.53 -5.46 16.29
N LYS A 17 6.54 -6.69 15.78
CA LYS A 17 7.78 -7.44 15.51
C LYS A 17 8.62 -6.80 14.40
N PHE A 18 7.95 -6.11 13.47
CA PHE A 18 8.57 -5.60 12.25
C PHE A 18 8.65 -4.07 12.19
N PHE A 19 7.70 -3.38 12.82
CA PHE A 19 7.62 -1.93 12.80
C PHE A 19 7.81 -1.34 14.19
N ASP A 20 8.51 -0.21 14.26
CA ASP A 20 8.71 0.52 15.49
C ASP A 20 7.64 1.58 15.71
N ALA A 21 6.72 1.28 16.63
CA ALA A 21 5.74 2.24 17.13
C ALA A 21 6.37 3.27 18.07
N SER A 22 7.46 2.93 18.77
CA SER A 22 8.04 3.79 19.82
C SER A 22 8.77 5.01 19.29
N ALA A 23 9.35 4.92 18.09
CA ALA A 23 9.94 6.05 17.38
C ALA A 23 8.91 6.99 16.72
N GLY A 24 7.60 6.77 16.92
CA GLY A 24 6.52 7.60 16.36
C GLY A 24 6.44 7.64 14.82
N THR A 25 7.29 6.88 14.15
CA THR A 25 7.46 6.92 12.68
C THR A 25 6.96 5.66 12.00
N GLY A 26 6.71 4.56 12.71
CA GLY A 26 6.33 3.27 12.11
C GLY A 26 7.44 2.69 11.22
N LYS A 27 8.70 3.04 11.50
CA LYS A 27 9.85 2.60 10.71
C LYS A 27 10.06 1.10 10.80
N TRP A 28 10.56 0.53 9.71
CA TRP A 28 11.02 -0.84 9.65
C TRP A 28 12.17 -1.09 10.63
N ARG A 29 12.14 -2.21 11.35
CA ARG A 29 13.11 -2.56 12.41
C ARG A 29 14.33 -3.34 11.92
N ASP A 30 14.23 -4.05 10.80
CA ASP A 30 15.28 -4.98 10.39
C ASP A 30 16.41 -4.27 9.61
N SER A 31 17.52 -4.99 9.48
CA SER A 31 18.77 -4.62 8.81
C SER A 31 18.61 -4.40 7.31
N ALA A 32 17.56 -4.99 6.72
CA ALA A 32 17.27 -4.81 5.30
C ALA A 32 16.77 -3.38 5.04
N GLU A 33 17.49 -2.65 4.21
CA GLU A 33 17.06 -1.34 3.75
C GLU A 33 15.83 -1.48 2.85
N ILE A 34 14.73 -0.83 3.24
CA ILE A 34 13.58 -0.65 2.36
C ILE A 34 13.80 0.64 1.59
N HIS A 35 14.16 0.51 0.30
CA HIS A 35 14.25 1.65 -0.58
C HIS A 35 12.87 2.31 -0.72
N LEU A 36 12.82 3.61 -0.47
CA LEU A 36 11.62 4.41 -0.69
C LEU A 36 11.48 4.64 -2.19
N THR A 37 10.60 3.87 -2.83
CA THR A 37 10.23 4.04 -4.24
C THR A 37 8.72 4.27 -4.36
N SER A 38 8.31 4.96 -5.43
CA SER A 38 6.90 5.18 -5.74
C SER A 38 6.32 4.03 -6.57
N LEU A 39 4.99 3.91 -6.62
CA LEU A 39 4.36 2.88 -7.44
C LEU A 39 4.52 3.23 -8.94
N GLU A 40 4.55 4.52 -9.24
CA GLU A 40 4.85 5.10 -10.55
C GLU A 40 6.24 4.70 -11.07
N GLU A 41 7.25 4.68 -10.20
CA GLU A 41 8.63 4.30 -10.56
C GLU A 41 8.76 2.80 -10.85
N VAL A 42 8.00 1.97 -10.15
CA VAL A 42 8.08 0.51 -10.28
C VAL A 42 7.24 0.00 -11.45
N GLU A 43 6.13 0.67 -11.75
CA GLU A 43 5.28 0.30 -12.87
C GLU A 43 5.86 0.82 -14.19
N CYS A 44 6.63 -0.01 -14.89
CA CYS A 44 7.27 0.36 -16.15
C CYS A 44 6.64 -0.29 -17.40
N ILE A 45 5.54 -1.03 -17.24
CA ILE A 45 4.95 -1.83 -18.33
C ILE A 45 3.86 -1.05 -19.06
N LEU A 46 2.99 -0.36 -18.33
CA LEU A 46 1.88 0.40 -18.90
C LEU A 46 2.29 1.82 -19.24
N ASP A 47 1.82 2.31 -20.39
CA ASP A 47 2.06 3.67 -20.85
C ASP A 47 0.95 4.64 -20.43
N CYS A 48 1.35 5.86 -20.08
CA CYS A 48 0.51 7.06 -19.93
C CYS A 48 -0.83 6.82 -19.19
N GLU A 49 -1.96 6.86 -19.91
CA GLU A 49 -3.30 6.82 -19.32
C GLU A 49 -3.62 5.46 -18.68
N ASN A 50 -3.18 4.35 -19.31
CA ASN A 50 -3.36 3.01 -18.76
C ASN A 50 -2.59 2.84 -17.45
N GLN A 51 -1.41 3.44 -17.35
CA GLN A 51 -0.63 3.46 -16.12
C GLN A 51 -1.40 4.21 -15.01
N VAL A 52 -1.92 5.40 -15.30
CA VAL A 52 -2.66 6.22 -14.33
C VAL A 52 -3.89 5.47 -13.79
N ASP A 53 -4.67 4.86 -14.68
CA ASP A 53 -5.86 4.11 -14.31
C ASP A 53 -5.54 2.84 -13.52
N PHE A 54 -4.48 2.11 -13.91
CA PHE A 54 -3.98 0.97 -13.16
C PHE A 54 -3.50 1.36 -11.76
N LEU A 55 -2.70 2.42 -11.65
CA LEU A 55 -2.17 2.88 -10.37
C LEU A 55 -3.31 3.35 -9.45
N ARG A 56 -4.37 3.97 -10.00
CA ARG A 56 -5.60 4.27 -9.25
C ARG A 56 -6.25 2.99 -8.74
N PHE A 57 -6.40 1.97 -9.57
CA PHE A 57 -6.94 0.67 -9.18
C PHE A 57 -6.11 0.02 -8.06
N MET A 58 -4.79 -0.05 -8.23
CA MET A 58 -3.86 -0.61 -7.23
C MET A 58 -3.94 0.12 -5.89
N ARG A 59 -4.09 1.44 -5.88
CA ARG A 59 -4.25 2.23 -4.63
C ARG A 59 -5.53 1.90 -3.86
N ARG A 60 -6.57 1.38 -4.52
CA ARG A 60 -7.80 0.89 -3.86
C ARG A 60 -7.57 -0.45 -3.15
N MET A 61 -6.63 -1.27 -3.66
CA MET A 61 -6.26 -2.56 -3.07
C MET A 61 -5.20 -2.44 -1.97
N LEU A 62 -4.19 -1.61 -2.21
CA LEU A 62 -3.05 -1.44 -1.31
C LEU A 62 -3.40 -0.40 -0.22
N LYS A 63 -4.13 -0.86 0.80
CA LYS A 63 -4.47 -0.08 2.02
C LYS A 63 -4.01 -0.82 3.28
N TRP A 64 -3.48 -0.05 4.23
CA TRP A 64 -2.94 -0.53 5.52
C TRP A 64 -4.12 -0.92 6.39
N GLU A 65 -5.12 -0.04 6.47
CA GLU A 65 -6.41 -0.32 7.08
C GLU A 65 -7.23 -1.29 6.22
N PRO A 66 -7.64 -2.45 6.77
CA PRO A 66 -8.51 -3.38 6.05
C PRO A 66 -9.84 -2.75 5.65
N ASN A 67 -10.38 -1.86 6.49
CA ASN A 67 -11.69 -1.22 6.27
C ASN A 67 -11.66 -0.18 5.15
N GLU A 68 -10.49 0.38 4.83
CA GLU A 68 -10.33 1.31 3.70
C GLU A 68 -10.06 0.58 2.37
N ARG A 69 -9.77 -0.72 2.44
CA ARG A 69 -9.49 -1.54 1.27
C ARG A 69 -10.79 -1.79 0.51
N ALA A 70 -10.78 -1.52 -0.80
CA ALA A 70 -11.91 -1.86 -1.65
C ALA A 70 -12.14 -3.38 -1.63
N SER A 71 -13.41 -3.80 -1.57
CA SER A 71 -13.74 -5.22 -1.62
C SER A 71 -13.48 -5.79 -3.01
N ALA A 72 -13.32 -7.11 -3.12
CA ALA A 72 -13.19 -7.78 -4.42
C ALA A 72 -14.38 -7.43 -5.35
N LYS A 73 -15.59 -7.30 -4.78
CA LYS A 73 -16.79 -6.90 -5.54
C LYS A 73 -16.67 -5.48 -6.09
N ASP A 74 -16.19 -4.53 -5.31
CA ASP A 74 -16.02 -3.12 -5.74
C ASP A 74 -14.89 -2.97 -6.77
N LEU A 75 -13.88 -3.84 -6.68
CA LEU A 75 -12.77 -3.89 -7.62
C LEU A 75 -13.20 -4.49 -8.96
N LEU A 76 -14.05 -5.53 -8.97
CA LEU A 76 -14.60 -6.12 -10.20
C LEU A 76 -15.43 -5.13 -11.05
N SER A 77 -15.92 -4.06 -10.42
CA SER A 77 -16.61 -2.96 -11.11
C SER A 77 -15.70 -1.81 -11.54
N ASP A 78 -14.39 -1.88 -11.27
CA ASP A 78 -13.47 -0.80 -11.65
C ASP A 78 -13.36 -0.69 -13.18
N PRO A 79 -13.46 0.54 -13.74
CA PRO A 79 -13.33 0.76 -15.18
C PRO A 79 -12.05 0.22 -15.79
N TRP A 80 -10.93 0.23 -15.06
CA TRP A 80 -9.65 -0.25 -15.57
C TRP A 80 -9.67 -1.75 -15.94
N LEU A 81 -10.48 -2.57 -15.25
CA LEU A 81 -10.60 -4.00 -15.60
C LEU A 81 -11.46 -4.25 -16.85
N ARG A 82 -12.14 -3.22 -17.35
CA ARG A 82 -13.09 -3.32 -18.47
C ARG A 82 -12.67 -2.48 -19.69
N SER A 83 -11.46 -1.90 -19.66
CA SER A 83 -10.88 -1.10 -20.75
C SER A 83 -10.35 -1.97 -21.88
#